data_AF-A0A916TVC7-F1
#
_entry.id   AF-A0A916TVC7-F1
#
_cell.length_a   1.000
_cell.length_b   1.000
_cell.length_c   1.000
_cell.angle_alpha   90.00
_cell.angle_beta   90.00
_cell.angle_gamma   90.00
#
_symmetry.space_group_name_H-M   'P 1'
#
loop_
_entity.id
_entity.type
_entity.pdbx_description
1 polymer ?
#
loop_
_entity_poly.entity_id
_entity_poly.type
_entity_poly.pdbx_seq_one_letter_code
_entity_poly.pdbx_strand_id
1 'polypeptide(L)'
;MFKVLSLLGLCVACSPASDNRGDTVTPTARNYATQTRAPSPDYRALLNQSSQAADGGRQREATSPLPPNAKRIGETWVARLKKRGALLGFGLAGKSSDGPVDMIDTGLTEEEFVRWTNENNWDVPTHIRWHFVPVMNLPRVSDAAKKTIRVWPASISRTGLQHQALYRGRVELRNGCFFVGEFEQATDKLAWFHAEMGLDIDDSGYFILRDRISGRTLARLGEEMNWGGPASADIDAEIERVLQDACGPAEIYVVGSPEARERFLTQYPHLRESQVSPPPPPPGI
;
A
#
# COMPACT_ATOMS: atom_id res chain seq x y z
N MET A 1 87.86 34.04 15.50
CA MET A 1 88.80 33.79 14.38
C MET A 1 88.01 33.79 13.06
N PHE A 2 88.67 33.69 11.91
CA PHE A 2 88.08 33.95 10.58
C PHE A 2 87.30 32.75 9.98
N LYS A 3 86.56 33.04 8.88
CA LYS A 3 85.95 32.14 7.86
C LYS A 3 84.58 31.47 8.15
N VAL A 4 83.74 31.16 7.15
CA VAL A 4 83.36 31.82 5.85
C VAL A 4 82.22 31.02 5.14
N LEU A 5 81.33 31.70 4.40
CA LEU A 5 80.37 31.24 3.35
C LEU A 5 79.61 29.89 3.53
N SER A 6 78.27 29.91 3.63
CA SER A 6 77.30 29.64 2.52
C SER A 6 76.83 28.16 2.44
N LEU A 7 75.74 27.77 1.75
CA LEU A 7 74.80 28.47 0.84
C LEU A 7 73.34 27.92 1.00
N LEU A 8 72.33 28.74 0.66
CA LEU A 8 70.91 28.47 0.31
C LEU A 8 70.28 27.06 0.46
N GLY A 9 69.05 27.01 1.03
CA GLY A 9 68.12 25.87 0.92
C GLY A 9 66.71 26.14 1.50
N LEU A 10 65.72 26.35 0.63
CA LEU A 10 64.28 26.53 0.93
C LEU A 10 63.63 25.19 1.38
N CYS A 11 62.43 25.08 2.00
CA CYS A 11 61.56 25.96 2.81
C CYS A 11 60.37 25.10 3.31
N VAL A 12 59.76 25.40 4.48
CA VAL A 12 58.33 25.14 4.85
C VAL A 12 57.86 23.66 4.88
N ALA A 13 57.16 23.11 5.89
CA ALA A 13 56.51 23.66 7.10
C ALA A 13 56.65 22.72 8.32
N CYS A 14 56.34 23.24 9.51
CA CYS A 14 56.11 22.50 10.76
C CYS A 14 54.79 21.67 10.67
N SER A 15 54.74 20.38 11.04
CA SER A 15 54.57 19.81 12.41
C SER A 15 53.12 19.78 12.93
N PRO A 16 52.72 18.86 13.85
CA PRO A 16 53.30 17.55 14.22
C PRO A 16 52.23 16.41 14.29
N ALA A 17 52.62 15.23 14.81
CA ALA A 17 51.70 14.23 15.39
C ALA A 17 51.47 14.53 16.91
N SER A 18 50.65 13.85 17.71
CA SER A 18 49.86 12.59 17.60
C SER A 18 48.66 12.69 18.61
N ASP A 19 47.82 11.71 18.98
CA ASP A 19 47.77 10.25 18.79
C ASP A 19 46.31 9.69 18.90
N ASN A 20 46.16 8.37 19.00
CA ASN A 20 44.94 7.59 19.18
C ASN A 20 44.01 8.00 20.35
N ARG A 21 42.69 7.89 20.14
CA ARG A 21 41.78 7.23 21.12
C ARG A 21 40.40 6.86 20.55
N GLY A 22 40.17 5.56 20.38
CA GLY A 22 38.85 4.91 20.45
C GLY A 22 37.84 5.25 19.36
N ASP A 23 37.84 4.45 18.27
CA ASP A 23 36.72 4.37 17.34
C ASP A 23 35.45 3.83 18.03
N THR A 24 34.73 4.74 18.68
CA THR A 24 33.32 4.52 19.00
C THR A 24 32.60 4.52 17.67
N VAL A 25 32.11 3.35 17.23
CA VAL A 25 31.35 3.21 15.99
C VAL A 25 30.04 3.99 16.10
N THR A 26 30.11 5.29 15.81
CA THR A 26 28.95 6.16 15.67
C THR A 26 28.01 5.50 14.65
N PRO A 27 26.76 5.19 15.01
CA PRO A 27 25.82 4.62 14.05
C PRO A 27 25.69 5.58 12.87
N THR A 28 26.20 5.17 11.71
CA THR A 28 26.19 6.01 10.50
C THR A 28 24.75 6.43 10.23
N ALA A 29 24.47 7.72 10.39
CA ALA A 29 23.11 8.24 10.30
C ALA A 29 22.51 7.83 8.95
N ARG A 30 21.52 6.94 8.98
CA ARG A 30 20.84 6.52 7.75
C ARG A 30 20.09 7.73 7.22
N ASN A 31 20.59 8.26 6.11
CA ASN A 31 19.88 9.26 5.32
C ASN A 31 18.68 8.57 4.66
N TYR A 32 17.57 8.53 5.39
CA TYR A 32 16.30 8.01 4.89
C TYR A 32 15.73 8.93 3.80
N ALA A 33 15.04 8.35 2.82
CA ALA A 33 14.55 9.06 1.66
C ALA A 33 13.48 10.13 2.00
N THR A 34 13.39 11.13 1.13
CA THR A 34 12.39 12.20 1.17
C THR A 34 11.93 12.50 -0.26
N GLN A 35 10.63 12.47 -0.49
CA GLN A 35 9.95 12.76 -1.76
C GLN A 35 8.60 13.41 -1.42
N THR A 36 8.59 14.74 -1.33
CA THR A 36 7.40 15.55 -1.06
C THR A 36 6.67 15.99 -2.33
N ARG A 37 7.34 15.92 -3.48
CA ARG A 37 6.78 16.16 -4.82
C ARG A 37 7.40 15.20 -5.83
N ALA A 38 6.63 14.80 -6.83
CA ALA A 38 7.12 14.11 -8.01
C ALA A 38 6.37 14.61 -9.26
N PRO A 39 7.03 14.67 -10.44
CA PRO A 39 6.33 14.84 -11.70
C PRO A 39 5.61 13.54 -12.06
N SER A 40 4.44 13.62 -12.69
CA SER A 40 3.73 12.42 -13.17
C SER A 40 4.58 11.65 -14.20
N PRO A 41 4.63 10.31 -14.12
CA PRO A 41 5.17 9.47 -15.20
C PRO A 41 4.26 9.51 -16.44
N ASP A 42 4.69 8.92 -17.56
CA ASP A 42 3.77 8.64 -18.66
C ASP A 42 2.78 7.53 -18.28
N TYR A 43 1.67 7.94 -17.68
CA TYR A 43 0.59 7.03 -17.33
C TYR A 43 -0.03 6.34 -18.54
N ARG A 44 0.10 6.86 -19.77
CA ARG A 44 -0.40 6.18 -20.97
C ARG A 44 0.46 4.97 -21.31
N ALA A 45 1.78 5.11 -21.22
CA ALA A 45 2.69 3.97 -21.31
C ALA A 45 2.42 2.94 -20.20
N LEU A 46 2.30 3.37 -18.94
CA LEU A 46 2.05 2.48 -17.79
C LEU A 46 0.67 1.79 -17.83
N LEU A 47 -0.35 2.42 -18.43
CA LEU A 47 -1.69 1.82 -18.62
C LEU A 47 -1.71 0.77 -19.75
N ASN A 48 -0.83 0.92 -20.75
CA ASN A 48 -0.69 -0.01 -21.86
C ASN A 48 0.24 -1.21 -21.55
N GLN A 49 0.98 -1.16 -20.44
CA GLN A 49 1.75 -2.31 -19.96
C GLN A 49 0.81 -3.44 -19.51
N SER A 50 1.15 -4.68 -19.87
CA SER A 50 0.47 -5.86 -19.36
C SER A 50 0.62 -5.92 -17.83
N SER A 51 -0.47 -5.70 -17.10
CA SER A 51 -0.53 -6.06 -15.68
C SER A 51 -0.15 -7.52 -15.49
N GLN A 52 0.49 -7.85 -14.36
CA GLN A 52 0.60 -9.25 -13.94
C GLN A 52 -0.81 -9.83 -13.96
N ALA A 53 -0.96 -11.03 -14.53
CA ALA A 53 -2.27 -11.59 -14.85
C ALA A 53 -3.16 -11.54 -13.62
N ALA A 54 -4.18 -10.69 -13.68
CA ALA A 54 -5.10 -10.52 -12.58
C ALA A 54 -6.03 -11.74 -12.59
N ASP A 55 -5.59 -12.79 -11.89
CA ASP A 55 -6.46 -13.80 -11.30
C ASP A 55 -7.42 -13.06 -10.36
N GLY A 56 -8.45 -12.44 -10.96
CA GLY A 56 -9.58 -11.87 -10.24
C GLY A 56 -10.20 -12.94 -9.36
N GLY A 57 -10.72 -12.54 -8.21
CA GLY A 57 -11.03 -13.44 -7.10
C GLY A 57 -11.69 -14.74 -7.55
N ARG A 58 -10.97 -15.86 -7.40
CA ARG A 58 -11.38 -17.13 -8.02
C ARG A 58 -12.69 -17.62 -7.43
N GLN A 59 -13.53 -18.19 -8.28
CA GLN A 59 -14.86 -18.69 -7.95
C GLN A 59 -14.90 -20.20 -8.19
N ARG A 60 -15.12 -20.97 -7.12
CA ARG A 60 -15.45 -22.40 -7.22
C ARG A 60 -16.96 -22.55 -7.13
N GLU A 61 -17.58 -22.91 -8.25
CA GLU A 61 -19.02 -23.12 -8.34
C GLU A 61 -19.51 -24.29 -7.48
N ALA A 62 -20.80 -24.25 -7.14
CA ALA A 62 -21.48 -25.38 -6.54
C ALA A 62 -21.71 -26.48 -7.60
N THR A 63 -21.25 -27.70 -7.32
CA THR A 63 -21.32 -28.88 -8.20
C THR A 63 -22.23 -29.97 -7.63
N SER A 64 -23.03 -29.67 -6.61
CA SER A 64 -23.97 -30.61 -5.98
C SER A 64 -25.21 -29.90 -5.42
N PRO A 65 -26.38 -30.55 -5.39
CA PRO A 65 -27.58 -29.98 -4.78
C PRO A 65 -27.42 -29.84 -3.26
N LEU A 66 -28.25 -28.97 -2.65
CA LEU A 66 -28.31 -28.77 -1.21
C LEU A 66 -28.70 -30.08 -0.49
N PRO A 67 -27.83 -30.66 0.38
CA PRO A 67 -28.18 -31.84 1.16
C PRO A 67 -29.16 -31.51 2.30
N PRO A 68 -29.86 -32.50 2.89
CA PRO A 68 -30.83 -32.27 3.98
C PRO A 68 -30.27 -31.58 5.23
N ASN A 69 -28.94 -31.55 5.39
CA ASN A 69 -28.22 -30.91 6.50
C ASN A 69 -27.42 -29.66 6.09
N ALA A 70 -27.69 -29.08 4.90
CA ALA A 70 -26.94 -27.96 4.33
C ALA A 70 -26.79 -26.77 5.28
N LYS A 71 -27.84 -26.39 6.02
CA LYS A 71 -27.80 -25.26 6.97
C LYS A 71 -26.71 -25.45 8.03
N ARG A 72 -26.67 -26.62 8.68
CA ARG A 72 -25.66 -26.99 9.67
C ARG A 72 -24.23 -27.04 9.09
N ILE A 73 -24.10 -27.46 7.83
CA ILE A 73 -22.80 -27.46 7.14
C ILE A 73 -22.34 -26.01 6.89
N GLY A 74 -23.22 -25.16 6.36
CA GLY A 74 -22.97 -23.73 6.16
C GLY A 74 -22.56 -23.02 7.45
N GLU A 75 -23.36 -23.16 8.51
CA GLU A 75 -23.07 -22.63 9.85
C GLU A 75 -21.70 -23.08 10.37
N THR A 76 -21.32 -24.35 10.16
CA THR A 76 -20.01 -24.90 10.53
C THR A 76 -18.86 -24.21 9.78
N TRP A 77 -19.01 -23.97 8.47
CA TRP A 77 -17.97 -23.32 7.66
C TRP A 77 -17.87 -21.81 7.91
N VAL A 78 -18.99 -21.13 8.08
CA VAL A 78 -19.05 -19.73 8.54
C VAL A 78 -18.35 -19.58 9.90
N ALA A 79 -18.60 -20.48 10.86
CA ALA A 79 -17.92 -20.48 12.16
C ALA A 79 -16.41 -20.75 12.05
N ARG A 80 -15.98 -21.71 11.22
CA ARG A 80 -14.55 -22.00 10.95
C ARG A 80 -13.81 -20.79 10.39
N LEU A 81 -14.37 -20.14 9.36
CA LEU A 81 -13.77 -18.97 8.72
C LEU A 81 -13.79 -17.74 9.63
N LYS A 82 -14.88 -17.51 10.38
CA LYS A 82 -14.95 -16.44 11.38
C LYS A 82 -13.88 -16.62 12.47
N LYS A 83 -13.68 -17.85 12.97
CA LYS A 83 -12.61 -18.16 13.94
C LYS A 83 -11.19 -17.92 13.37
N ARG A 84 -11.01 -18.05 12.06
CA ARG A 84 -9.74 -17.76 11.36
C ARG A 84 -9.53 -16.27 11.06
N GLY A 85 -10.55 -15.42 11.23
CA GLY A 85 -10.52 -14.03 10.73
C GLY A 85 -10.57 -13.93 9.21
N ALA A 86 -11.12 -14.95 8.53
CA ALA A 86 -11.08 -15.11 7.08
C ALA A 86 -12.47 -15.26 6.43
N LEU A 87 -13.52 -14.79 7.12
CA LEU A 87 -14.87 -14.67 6.56
C LEU A 87 -15.09 -13.21 6.10
N LEU A 88 -15.40 -12.99 4.83
CA LEU A 88 -15.76 -11.66 4.31
C LEU A 88 -17.28 -11.50 4.16
N GLY A 89 -17.98 -12.58 3.84
CA GLY A 89 -19.42 -12.60 3.57
C GLY A 89 -19.96 -14.01 3.36
N PHE A 90 -21.28 -14.15 3.34
CA PHE A 90 -21.96 -15.37 2.90
C PHE A 90 -23.37 -15.08 2.38
N GLY A 91 -23.82 -15.88 1.40
CA GLY A 91 -25.17 -15.89 0.87
C GLY A 91 -26.03 -16.99 1.52
N LEU A 92 -27.36 -16.82 1.48
CA LEU A 92 -28.33 -17.83 1.88
C LEU A 92 -29.23 -18.19 0.70
N ALA A 93 -29.53 -19.47 0.51
CA ALA A 93 -30.45 -19.94 -0.51
C ALA A 93 -31.89 -19.45 -0.26
N GLY A 94 -32.47 -18.79 -1.27
CA GLY A 94 -33.88 -18.38 -1.26
C GLY A 94 -34.10 -16.92 -0.83
N LYS A 95 -35.17 -16.68 -0.08
CA LYS A 95 -35.59 -15.32 0.35
C LYS A 95 -35.83 -15.20 1.86
N SER A 96 -35.58 -16.25 2.63
CA SER A 96 -35.75 -16.27 4.09
C SER A 96 -34.40 -16.26 4.79
N SER A 97 -34.34 -15.59 5.95
CA SER A 97 -33.19 -15.59 6.86
C SER A 97 -32.84 -16.99 7.40
N ASP A 98 -33.73 -17.96 7.23
CA ASP A 98 -33.57 -19.34 7.67
C ASP A 98 -33.00 -20.30 6.62
N GLY A 99 -32.74 -19.82 5.41
CA GLY A 99 -32.15 -20.63 4.34
C GLY A 99 -30.77 -21.20 4.70
N PRO A 100 -30.34 -22.31 4.08
CA PRO A 100 -28.97 -22.79 4.18
C PRO A 100 -28.00 -21.85 3.45
N VAL A 101 -26.74 -21.84 3.85
CA VAL A 101 -25.68 -21.10 3.14
C VAL A 101 -25.45 -21.72 1.76
N ASP A 102 -25.47 -20.90 0.70
CA ASP A 102 -25.23 -21.31 -0.69
C ASP A 102 -23.93 -20.72 -1.28
N MET A 103 -23.41 -19.66 -0.66
CA MET A 103 -22.21 -18.94 -1.10
C MET A 103 -21.40 -18.46 0.11
N ILE A 104 -20.07 -18.52 0.05
CA ILE A 104 -19.18 -17.91 1.07
C ILE A 104 -18.04 -17.12 0.40
N ASP A 105 -17.89 -15.86 0.81
CA ASP A 105 -16.76 -15.00 0.45
C ASP A 105 -15.64 -15.17 1.50
N THR A 106 -14.45 -15.58 1.05
CA THR A 106 -13.33 -15.91 1.94
C THR A 106 -12.18 -14.92 1.82
N GLY A 107 -11.55 -14.60 2.95
CA GLY A 107 -10.32 -13.80 3.04
C GLY A 107 -9.04 -14.58 2.70
N LEU A 108 -9.16 -15.75 2.08
CA LEU A 108 -8.06 -16.61 1.66
C LEU A 108 -7.97 -16.68 0.13
N THR A 109 -6.77 -16.84 -0.40
CA THR A 109 -6.57 -17.38 -1.76
C THR A 109 -7.07 -18.83 -1.82
N GLU A 110 -7.30 -19.36 -3.03
CA GLU A 110 -7.73 -20.74 -3.20
C GLU A 110 -6.67 -21.73 -2.67
N GLU A 111 -5.39 -21.45 -2.93
CA GLU A 111 -4.25 -22.24 -2.47
C GLU A 111 -4.10 -22.21 -0.94
N GLU A 112 -4.39 -21.08 -0.29
CA GLU A 112 -4.45 -20.98 1.18
C GLU A 112 -5.64 -21.74 1.77
N PHE A 113 -6.81 -21.67 1.12
CA PHE A 113 -7.99 -22.41 1.55
C PHE A 113 -7.75 -23.91 1.45
N VAL A 114 -7.32 -24.41 0.28
CA VAL A 114 -7.06 -25.84 0.05
C VAL A 114 -5.98 -26.36 0.99
N ARG A 115 -4.89 -25.61 1.21
CA ARG A 115 -3.87 -25.99 2.19
C ARG A 115 -4.46 -26.10 3.60
N TRP A 116 -5.21 -25.10 4.05
CA TRP A 116 -5.82 -25.07 5.38
C TRP A 116 -6.84 -26.20 5.59
N THR A 117 -7.65 -26.56 4.59
CA THR A 117 -8.60 -27.67 4.69
C THR A 117 -7.90 -29.03 4.72
N ASN A 118 -6.79 -29.18 4.00
CA ASN A 118 -5.97 -30.39 4.03
C ASN A 118 -5.23 -30.54 5.38
N GLU A 119 -4.63 -29.47 5.90
CA GLU A 119 -3.99 -29.41 7.24
C GLU A 119 -4.93 -29.86 8.37
N ASN A 120 -6.24 -29.65 8.21
CA ASN A 120 -7.25 -29.97 9.21
C ASN A 120 -8.06 -31.25 8.90
N ASN A 121 -7.76 -31.94 7.79
CA ASN A 121 -8.49 -33.09 7.27
C ASN A 121 -10.02 -32.84 7.19
N TRP A 122 -10.44 -31.76 6.49
CA TRP A 122 -11.85 -31.38 6.36
C TRP A 122 -12.39 -31.55 4.95
N ASP A 123 -13.43 -32.37 4.81
CA ASP A 123 -14.24 -32.46 3.58
C ASP A 123 -14.91 -31.14 3.25
N VAL A 124 -14.63 -30.61 2.07
CA VAL A 124 -15.13 -29.32 1.58
C VAL A 124 -16.46 -29.52 0.83
N PRO A 125 -17.56 -28.86 1.24
CA PRO A 125 -18.87 -29.10 0.64
C PRO A 125 -18.98 -28.50 -0.76
N THR A 126 -19.41 -29.33 -1.70
CA THR A 126 -19.64 -29.04 -3.11
C THR A 126 -20.97 -28.34 -3.41
N HIS A 127 -21.87 -28.20 -2.43
CA HIS A 127 -23.14 -27.47 -2.56
C HIS A 127 -23.03 -25.99 -2.16
N ILE A 128 -21.86 -25.55 -1.68
CA ILE A 128 -21.54 -24.16 -1.40
C ILE A 128 -20.65 -23.66 -2.53
N ARG A 129 -20.98 -22.50 -3.09
CA ARG A 129 -20.12 -21.72 -3.98
C ARG A 129 -19.12 -20.92 -3.15
N TRP A 130 -17.87 -20.86 -3.60
CA TRP A 130 -16.79 -20.22 -2.85
C TRP A 130 -16.14 -19.11 -3.67
N HIS A 131 -15.96 -17.94 -3.05
CA HIS A 131 -15.14 -16.87 -3.62
C HIS A 131 -13.84 -16.71 -2.81
N PHE A 132 -12.72 -16.61 -3.52
CA PHE A 132 -11.38 -16.48 -2.97
C PHE A 132 -10.81 -15.11 -3.31
N VAL A 133 -10.10 -14.47 -2.38
CA VAL A 133 -9.39 -13.21 -2.66
C VAL A 133 -8.18 -13.46 -3.58
N PRO A 134 -7.86 -12.50 -4.47
CA PRO A 134 -6.77 -12.65 -5.43
C PRO A 134 -5.39 -12.66 -4.76
N VAL A 135 -4.41 -13.32 -5.38
CA VAL A 135 -3.03 -13.42 -4.86
C VAL A 135 -2.37 -12.03 -4.81
N MET A 136 -1.60 -11.76 -3.75
CA MET A 136 -0.74 -10.58 -3.67
C MET A 136 0.62 -10.90 -4.29
N ASN A 137 0.71 -10.73 -5.61
CA ASN A 137 1.86 -11.05 -6.46
C ASN A 137 3.14 -10.23 -6.16
N LEU A 138 3.02 -9.04 -5.56
CA LEU A 138 4.17 -8.20 -5.17
C LEU A 138 4.47 -8.24 -3.66
N PRO A 139 5.74 -8.02 -3.24
CA PRO A 139 6.08 -7.79 -1.84
C PRO A 139 5.43 -6.49 -1.30
N ARG A 140 5.41 -6.33 0.03
CA ARG A 140 4.91 -5.08 0.67
C ARG A 140 5.81 -3.88 0.38
N VAL A 141 7.12 -4.12 0.29
CA VAL A 141 8.15 -3.14 -0.07
C VAL A 141 9.20 -3.87 -0.90
N SER A 142 9.61 -3.32 -2.05
CA SER A 142 10.70 -3.90 -2.84
C SER A 142 12.06 -3.73 -2.14
N ASP A 143 13.04 -4.59 -2.41
CA ASP A 143 14.35 -4.49 -1.76
C ASP A 143 15.13 -3.20 -2.10
N ALA A 144 14.73 -2.49 -3.18
CA ALA A 144 15.20 -1.15 -3.49
C ALA A 144 14.69 -0.09 -2.49
N ALA A 145 13.39 -0.09 -2.19
CA ALA A 145 12.78 0.86 -1.23
C ALA A 145 13.01 0.47 0.25
N LYS A 146 13.20 -0.83 0.54
CA LYS A 146 13.24 -1.39 1.91
C LYS A 146 14.35 -0.85 2.81
N LYS A 147 15.43 -0.30 2.25
CA LYS A 147 16.56 0.26 3.00
C LYS A 147 16.49 1.79 3.19
N THR A 148 15.62 2.47 2.45
CA THR A 148 15.52 3.93 2.43
C THR A 148 14.40 4.49 3.32
N ILE A 149 13.54 3.61 3.85
CA ILE A 149 12.42 3.96 4.74
C ILE A 149 12.67 3.47 6.16
N ARG A 150 11.94 4.03 7.13
CA ARG A 150 11.99 3.61 8.54
C ARG A 150 11.02 2.46 8.83
N VAL A 151 9.78 2.62 8.37
CA VAL A 151 8.65 1.70 8.57
C VAL A 151 7.74 1.80 7.34
N TRP A 152 7.08 0.71 6.97
CA TRP A 152 6.02 0.71 5.96
C TRP A 152 4.66 0.69 6.68
N PRO A 153 3.96 1.83 6.78
CA PRO A 153 2.73 1.95 7.56
C PRO A 153 1.57 1.39 6.77
N ALA A 154 1.37 0.08 6.84
CA ALA A 154 0.26 -0.58 6.18
C ALA A 154 -0.24 -1.78 6.96
N SER A 155 -1.50 -2.15 6.70
CA SER A 155 -2.11 -3.36 7.26
C SER A 155 -1.37 -4.64 6.84
N ILE A 156 -1.47 -5.67 7.68
CA ILE A 156 -1.21 -7.08 7.32
C ILE A 156 -2.49 -7.80 6.85
N SER A 157 -3.65 -7.35 7.33
CA SER A 157 -4.98 -7.85 6.99
C SER A 157 -5.50 -7.18 5.72
N ARG A 158 -6.17 -7.95 4.86
CA ARG A 158 -6.77 -7.46 3.61
C ARG A 158 -7.85 -6.41 3.86
N THR A 159 -8.07 -5.55 2.87
CA THR A 159 -9.17 -4.58 2.88
C THR A 159 -10.52 -5.30 3.03
N GLY A 160 -11.32 -4.90 4.01
CA GLY A 160 -12.69 -5.38 4.21
C GLY A 160 -13.73 -4.53 3.46
N LEU A 161 -14.97 -4.52 3.96
CA LEU A 161 -15.96 -3.53 3.53
C LEU A 161 -15.51 -2.13 3.97
N GLN A 162 -15.52 -1.17 3.04
CA GLN A 162 -15.13 0.22 3.27
C GLN A 162 -16.09 1.18 2.56
N HIS A 163 -16.14 2.44 3.02
CA HIS A 163 -16.84 3.50 2.31
C HIS A 163 -16.08 3.92 1.03
N GLN A 164 -16.81 4.36 0.02
CA GLN A 164 -16.30 4.67 -1.32
C GLN A 164 -16.56 6.13 -1.75
N ALA A 165 -16.70 7.05 -0.79
CA ALA A 165 -16.70 8.48 -1.13
C ALA A 165 -15.31 8.89 -1.66
N LEU A 166 -15.28 9.82 -2.62
CA LEU A 166 -14.05 10.21 -3.29
C LEU A 166 -13.28 11.27 -2.48
N TYR A 167 -12.23 10.84 -1.80
CA TYR A 167 -11.27 11.72 -1.13
C TYR A 167 -10.13 12.12 -2.08
N ARG A 168 -9.45 13.22 -1.75
CA ARG A 168 -8.37 13.81 -2.54
C ARG A 168 -7.29 14.36 -1.63
N GLY A 169 -6.06 14.42 -2.15
CA GLY A 169 -4.92 15.03 -1.47
C GLY A 169 -3.61 14.43 -1.96
N ARG A 170 -2.58 14.41 -1.09
CA ARG A 170 -1.22 13.98 -1.45
C ARG A 170 -0.58 13.20 -0.31
N VAL A 171 0.15 12.15 -0.67
CA VAL A 171 0.99 11.38 0.27
C VAL A 171 2.47 11.66 -0.03
N GLU A 172 3.20 12.12 0.98
CA GLU A 172 4.60 12.52 0.92
C GLU A 172 5.50 11.58 1.72
N LEU A 173 6.70 11.31 1.23
CA LEU A 173 7.76 10.63 1.98
C LEU A 173 8.68 11.68 2.61
N ARG A 174 8.94 11.61 3.91
CA ARG A 174 9.84 12.52 4.63
C ARG A 174 10.67 11.76 5.65
N ASN A 175 12.01 11.80 5.54
CA ASN A 175 12.93 11.10 6.44
C ASN A 175 12.56 9.61 6.64
N GLY A 176 12.08 8.94 5.58
CA GLY A 176 11.67 7.54 5.61
C GLY A 176 10.29 7.25 6.24
N CYS A 177 9.49 8.28 6.51
CA CYS A 177 8.13 8.21 7.05
C CYS A 177 7.10 8.79 6.07
N PHE A 178 5.89 8.26 6.10
CA PHE A 178 4.82 8.59 5.15
C PHE A 178 3.79 9.49 5.81
N PHE A 179 3.53 10.63 5.17
CA PHE A 179 2.57 11.61 5.65
C PHE A 179 1.52 11.87 4.59
N VAL A 180 0.26 12.05 4.98
CA VAL A 180 -0.84 12.40 4.09
C VAL A 180 -1.40 13.77 4.46
N GLY A 181 -1.76 14.55 3.45
CA GLY A 181 -2.63 15.72 3.60
C GLY A 181 -3.81 15.59 2.65
N GLU A 182 -5.00 15.87 3.15
CA GLU A 182 -6.20 15.98 2.30
C GLU A 182 -6.14 17.27 1.45
N PHE A 183 -7.01 17.38 0.46
CA PHE A 183 -7.04 18.53 -0.46
C PHE A 183 -7.17 19.87 0.31
N GLU A 184 -6.32 20.84 -0.05
CA GLU A 184 -6.15 22.15 0.61
C GLU A 184 -5.72 22.11 2.09
N GLN A 185 -5.43 20.93 2.66
CA GLN A 185 -4.89 20.77 4.01
C GLN A 185 -3.36 20.59 4.03
N ALA A 186 -2.77 20.66 5.23
CA ALA A 186 -1.37 20.33 5.44
C ALA A 186 -1.14 18.81 5.32
N THR A 187 0.05 18.43 4.89
CA THR A 187 0.50 17.02 4.91
C THR A 187 1.22 16.75 6.23
N ASP A 188 0.48 16.56 7.32
CA ASP A 188 1.02 16.42 8.68
C ASP A 188 0.59 15.11 9.39
N LYS A 189 -0.54 14.51 9.01
CA LYS A 189 -1.00 13.19 9.45
C LYS A 189 -0.10 12.08 8.92
N LEU A 190 0.08 11.00 9.68
CA LEU A 190 0.77 9.78 9.23
C LEU A 190 -0.14 8.97 8.31
N ALA A 191 0.34 8.60 7.14
CA ALA A 191 -0.41 7.79 6.19
C ALA A 191 -0.41 6.31 6.62
N TRP A 192 -1.57 5.66 6.62
CA TRP A 192 -1.72 4.22 6.83
C TRP A 192 -2.38 3.56 5.61
N PHE A 193 -1.69 2.63 4.95
CA PHE A 193 -2.18 2.00 3.73
C PHE A 193 -2.84 0.63 3.98
N HIS A 194 -3.63 0.18 3.02
CA HIS A 194 -4.18 -1.17 2.99
C HIS A 194 -3.11 -2.22 2.64
N ALA A 195 -3.35 -3.49 3.01
CA ALA A 195 -2.39 -4.57 2.75
C ALA A 195 -2.15 -4.83 1.25
N GLU A 196 -3.11 -4.47 0.41
CA GLU A 196 -3.03 -4.50 -1.06
C GLU A 196 -2.02 -3.48 -1.63
N MET A 197 -1.59 -2.47 -0.87
CA MET A 197 -0.62 -1.47 -1.31
C MET A 197 0.83 -1.93 -1.07
N GLY A 198 1.66 -1.75 -2.10
CA GLY A 198 3.10 -2.00 -2.06
C GLY A 198 3.91 -0.77 -2.43
N LEU A 199 5.10 -0.65 -1.86
CA LEU A 199 6.06 0.41 -2.16
C LEU A 199 7.19 -0.10 -3.05
N ASP A 200 7.53 0.67 -4.08
CA ASP A 200 8.64 0.40 -4.99
C ASP A 200 9.36 1.69 -5.42
N ILE A 201 10.41 1.58 -6.24
CA ILE A 201 11.07 2.72 -6.90
C ILE A 201 11.03 2.46 -8.41
N ASP A 202 10.67 3.48 -9.20
CA ASP A 202 10.63 3.37 -10.67
C ASP A 202 11.97 3.66 -11.36
N ASP A 203 12.05 3.42 -12.67
CA ASP A 203 13.25 3.60 -13.49
C ASP A 203 13.77 5.05 -13.54
N SER A 204 12.95 6.03 -13.09
CA SER A 204 13.33 7.44 -12.94
C SER A 204 13.82 7.79 -11.52
N GLY A 205 13.86 6.81 -10.60
CA GLY A 205 14.30 6.98 -9.22
C GLY A 205 13.21 7.49 -8.25
N TYR A 206 11.94 7.55 -8.67
CA TYR A 206 10.85 8.01 -7.80
C TYR A 206 10.19 6.85 -7.06
N PHE A 207 9.89 7.07 -5.78
CA PHE A 207 9.07 6.16 -4.98
C PHE A 207 7.65 6.12 -5.52
N ILE A 208 7.16 4.90 -5.76
CA ILE A 208 5.83 4.62 -6.32
C ILE A 208 5.00 3.71 -5.41
N LEU A 209 3.70 3.96 -5.42
CA LEU A 209 2.67 3.06 -4.89
C LEU A 209 2.22 2.11 -5.99
N ARG A 210 2.21 0.82 -5.68
CA ARG A 210 1.79 -0.26 -6.59
C ARG A 210 0.64 -1.05 -5.97
N ASP A 211 -0.33 -1.42 -6.80
CA ASP A 211 -1.27 -2.49 -6.45
C ASP A 211 -0.50 -3.82 -6.42
N ARG A 212 -0.51 -4.50 -5.28
CA ARG A 212 0.16 -5.79 -5.10
C ARG A 212 -0.56 -6.95 -5.78
N ILE A 213 -1.80 -6.77 -6.25
CA ILE A 213 -2.58 -7.79 -6.97
C ILE A 213 -2.23 -7.73 -8.47
N SER A 214 -2.58 -6.65 -9.18
CA SER A 214 -2.34 -6.51 -10.63
C SER A 214 -0.91 -6.07 -11.01
N GLY A 215 -0.10 -5.70 -10.01
CA GLY A 215 1.26 -5.19 -10.18
C GLY A 215 1.34 -3.75 -10.72
N ARG A 216 0.22 -3.08 -10.97
CA ARG A 216 0.14 -1.75 -11.60
C ARG A 216 0.67 -0.65 -10.70
N THR A 217 1.40 0.30 -11.30
CA THR A 217 1.75 1.58 -10.67
C THR A 217 0.51 2.47 -10.58
N LEU A 218 0.19 2.93 -9.37
CA LEU A 218 -0.98 3.75 -9.06
C LEU A 218 -0.63 5.24 -8.90
N ALA A 219 0.50 5.56 -8.26
CA ALA A 219 0.97 6.93 -8.07
C ALA A 219 2.48 6.97 -7.79
N ARG A 220 3.17 8.08 -8.10
CA ARG A 220 4.40 8.48 -7.38
C ARG A 220 4.03 9.21 -6.10
N LEU A 221 4.82 9.04 -5.04
CA LEU A 221 4.67 9.85 -3.82
C LEU A 221 4.92 11.33 -4.14
N GLY A 222 4.15 12.22 -3.54
CA GLY A 222 4.19 13.66 -3.86
C GLY A 222 3.44 14.06 -5.14
N GLU A 223 2.69 13.16 -5.78
CA GLU A 223 1.63 13.54 -6.74
C GLU A 223 0.30 13.83 -6.03
N GLU A 224 -0.57 14.59 -6.69
CA GLU A 224 -1.98 14.69 -6.28
C GLU A 224 -2.71 13.38 -6.61
N MET A 225 -3.41 12.83 -5.62
CA MET A 225 -4.07 11.52 -5.64
C MET A 225 -5.56 11.64 -5.30
N ASN A 226 -6.32 10.60 -5.63
CA ASN A 226 -7.66 10.36 -5.11
C ASN A 226 -7.68 8.98 -4.43
N TRP A 227 -8.52 8.79 -3.42
CA TRP A 227 -8.73 7.50 -2.75
C TRP A 227 -10.18 7.32 -2.31
N GLY A 228 -10.57 6.07 -2.00
CA GLY A 228 -11.86 5.78 -1.39
C GLY A 228 -11.84 6.05 0.11
N GLY A 229 -12.96 6.56 0.65
CA GLY A 229 -13.11 6.70 2.09
C GLY A 229 -14.51 7.09 2.59
N PRO A 230 -14.64 7.44 3.89
CA PRO A 230 -13.61 7.30 4.91
C PRO A 230 -13.22 5.82 5.08
N ALA A 231 -11.92 5.52 4.95
CA ALA A 231 -11.41 4.18 5.10
C ALA A 231 -11.21 3.88 6.59
N SER A 232 -11.62 2.71 7.04
CA SER A 232 -11.36 2.22 8.39
C SER A 232 -10.38 1.05 8.35
N ALA A 233 -9.42 1.07 9.27
CA ALA A 233 -8.52 -0.04 9.55
C ALA A 233 -8.53 -0.26 11.06
N ASP A 234 -8.55 -1.53 11.47
CA ASP A 234 -8.20 -1.90 12.83
C ASP A 234 -6.68 -1.86 12.94
N ILE A 235 -6.15 -0.95 13.77
CA ILE A 235 -4.72 -0.73 13.97
C ILE A 235 -4.39 -1.12 15.41
N ASP A 236 -3.66 -2.21 15.57
CA ASP A 236 -3.21 -2.67 16.88
C ASP A 236 -2.32 -1.62 17.55
N ALA A 237 -2.50 -1.41 18.85
CA ALA A 237 -1.82 -0.36 19.61
C ALA A 237 -0.29 -0.49 19.62
N GLU A 238 0.27 -1.70 19.52
CA GLU A 238 1.72 -1.90 19.37
C GLU A 238 2.20 -1.48 17.98
N ILE A 239 1.37 -1.68 16.94
CA ILE A 239 1.66 -1.28 15.56
C ILE A 239 1.56 0.25 15.40
N GLU A 240 0.54 0.89 16.01
CA GLU A 240 0.46 2.35 16.14
C GLU A 240 1.69 2.91 16.84
N ARG A 241 2.06 2.35 18.01
CA ARG A 241 3.22 2.79 18.79
C ARG A 241 4.51 2.66 18.00
N VAL A 242 4.75 1.53 17.33
CA VAL A 242 5.96 1.32 16.48
C VAL A 242 6.04 2.33 15.34
N LEU A 243 4.90 2.76 14.77
CA LEU A 243 4.86 3.81 13.76
C LEU A 243 5.17 5.19 14.36
N GLN A 244 4.55 5.55 15.49
CA GLN A 244 4.75 6.83 16.16
C GLN A 244 6.17 6.98 16.75
N ASP A 245 6.75 5.93 17.31
CA ASP A 245 8.15 5.90 17.78
C ASP A 245 9.14 6.10 16.62
N ALA A 246 8.82 5.60 15.42
CA ALA A 246 9.67 5.75 14.23
C ALA A 246 9.55 7.14 13.56
N CYS A 247 8.35 7.75 13.61
CA CYS A 247 7.94 8.85 12.74
C CYS A 247 7.40 10.12 13.43
N GLY A 248 7.15 10.08 14.74
CA GLY A 248 6.56 11.16 15.52
C GLY A 248 5.06 10.93 15.87
N PRO A 249 4.53 11.61 16.91
CA PRO A 249 3.20 11.34 17.48
C PRO A 249 2.08 12.07 16.73
N ALA A 250 2.02 11.96 15.41
CA ALA A 250 0.97 12.58 14.59
C ALA A 250 -0.24 11.65 14.40
N GLU A 251 -1.41 12.24 14.11
CA GLU A 251 -2.65 11.51 13.82
C GLU A 251 -2.44 10.50 12.68
N ILE A 252 -2.89 9.26 12.85
CA ILE A 252 -2.84 8.24 11.79
C ILE A 252 -4.11 8.33 10.95
N TYR A 253 -3.96 8.46 9.62
CA TYR A 253 -5.04 8.57 8.65
C TYR A 253 -4.96 7.44 7.63
N VAL A 254 -6.07 6.71 7.42
CA VAL A 254 -6.13 5.55 6.51
C VAL A 254 -6.34 6.00 5.06
N VAL A 255 -5.40 5.67 4.18
CA VAL A 255 -5.42 6.04 2.76
C VAL A 255 -5.89 4.85 1.92
N GLY A 256 -7.19 4.83 1.58
CA GLY A 256 -7.87 3.71 0.94
C GLY A 256 -7.55 3.52 -0.55
N SER A 257 -6.44 2.85 -0.84
CA SER A 257 -5.95 2.50 -2.20
C SER A 257 -5.80 3.72 -3.13
N PRO A 258 -4.85 4.64 -2.86
CA PRO A 258 -4.71 5.89 -3.61
C PRO A 258 -4.19 5.70 -5.04
N GLU A 259 -4.78 6.45 -5.97
CA GLU A 259 -4.39 6.50 -7.39
C GLU A 259 -4.15 7.96 -7.81
N ALA A 260 -3.10 8.21 -8.60
CA ALA A 260 -2.75 9.56 -9.05
C ALA A 260 -3.86 10.17 -9.92
N ARG A 261 -4.16 11.44 -9.69
CA ARG A 261 -5.18 12.19 -10.46
C ARG A 261 -4.88 12.18 -11.96
N GLU A 262 -3.61 12.31 -12.35
CA GLU A 262 -3.21 12.28 -13.76
C GLU A 262 -3.34 10.89 -14.40
N ARG A 263 -3.23 9.81 -13.63
CA ARG A 263 -3.49 8.44 -14.09
C ARG A 263 -4.97 8.25 -14.43
N PHE A 264 -5.85 8.65 -13.51
CA PHE A 264 -7.30 8.67 -13.72
C PHE A 264 -7.69 9.57 -14.91
N LEU A 265 -7.16 10.79 -14.99
CA LEU A 265 -7.41 11.72 -16.12
C LEU A 265 -6.73 11.30 -17.44
N THR A 266 -5.91 10.24 -17.44
CA THR A 266 -5.41 9.59 -18.67
C THR A 266 -6.37 8.51 -19.16
N GLN A 267 -7.08 7.82 -18.25
CA GLN A 267 -8.15 6.87 -18.58
C GLN A 267 -9.44 7.59 -19.01
N TYR A 268 -9.75 8.72 -18.38
CA TYR A 268 -10.99 9.49 -18.59
C TYR A 268 -10.69 10.92 -19.07
N PRO A 269 -10.13 11.11 -20.29
CA PRO A 269 -9.61 12.41 -20.74
C PRO A 269 -10.69 13.50 -20.85
N HIS A 270 -11.94 13.13 -21.14
CA HIS A 270 -13.08 14.06 -21.21
C HIS A 270 -13.34 14.81 -19.90
N LEU A 271 -12.94 14.26 -18.75
CA LEU A 271 -13.08 14.92 -17.45
C LEU A 271 -12.10 16.10 -17.24
N ARG A 272 -11.13 16.28 -18.15
CA ARG A 272 -10.29 17.49 -18.19
C ARG A 272 -11.06 18.69 -18.76
N GLU A 273 -11.92 18.45 -19.75
CA GLU A 273 -12.67 19.49 -20.47
C GLU A 273 -13.78 20.08 -19.59
N SER A 274 -14.39 19.27 -18.73
CA SER A 274 -15.39 19.69 -17.74
C SER A 274 -14.86 20.65 -16.65
N GLN A 275 -13.57 20.99 -16.68
CA GLN A 275 -12.96 21.99 -15.78
C GLN A 275 -12.85 23.38 -16.44
N VAL A 276 -13.21 23.53 -17.71
CA VAL A 276 -13.32 24.83 -18.38
C VAL A 276 -14.70 25.42 -18.05
N SER A 277 -14.72 26.59 -17.41
CA SER A 277 -15.97 27.31 -17.15
C SER A 277 -16.74 27.56 -18.46
N PRO A 278 -18.07 27.38 -18.50
CA PRO A 278 -18.84 27.75 -19.70
C PRO A 278 -18.62 29.23 -20.02
N PRO A 279 -18.61 29.62 -21.31
CA PRO A 279 -18.49 31.02 -21.67
C PRO A 279 -19.60 31.84 -21.01
N PRO A 280 -19.32 33.10 -20.59
CA PRO A 280 -20.34 33.94 -19.98
C PRO A 280 -21.52 34.10 -20.96
N PRO A 281 -22.76 34.19 -20.45
CA PRO A 281 -23.92 34.41 -21.30
C PRO A 281 -23.74 35.69 -22.13
N PRO A 282 -24.22 35.73 -23.38
CA PRO A 282 -24.15 36.94 -24.19
C PRO A 282 -24.85 38.10 -23.47
N PRO A 283 -24.38 39.36 -23.63
CA PRO A 283 -25.08 40.53 -23.11
C PRO A 283 -26.55 40.51 -23.55
N GLY A 284 -27.45 40.75 -22.61
CA GLY A 284 -28.89 40.68 -22.85
C GLY A 284 -29.35 41.65 -23.95
N ILE A 285 -30.27 41.16 -24.78
CA ILE A 285 -31.00 41.90 -25.83
C ILE A 285 -32.45 42.03 -25.38
#